data_AF-A0A9W4MVS0-F1
#
_entry.id   AF-A0A9W4MVS0-F1
#
_cell.length_a   1.000
_cell.length_b   1.000
_cell.length_c   1.000
_cell.angle_alpha   90.00
_cell.angle_beta   90.00
_cell.angle_gamma   90.00
#
_symmetry.space_group_name_H-M   'P 1'
#
loop_
_entity.id
_entity.type
_entity.pdbx_description
1 polymer ?
#
loop_
_entity_poly.entity_id
_entity_poly.type
_entity_poly.pdbx_seq_one_letter_code
_entity_poly.pdbx_strand_id
1 'polypeptide(L)' 'MGQRQAVSSFLTSSRPMALIYISMTYSWMYAIIGTLIRKFQLELHETDEKNVHIVRDCFNGQTVPGLNLINVKVAKEFN' A
#
# COMPACT_ATOMS: atom_id res chain seq x y z
N MET A 1 -28.40 -18.48 -1.80
CA MET A 1 -27.97 -17.41 -2.73
C MET A 1 -26.62 -16.89 -2.26
N GLY A 2 -25.53 -17.36 -2.87
CA GLY A 2 -24.16 -16.97 -2.49
C GLY A 2 -23.76 -15.69 -3.20
N GLN A 3 -23.47 -14.64 -2.45
CA GLN A 3 -23.01 -13.36 -2.95
C GLN A 3 -21.56 -13.54 -3.44
N ARG A 4 -21.36 -13.63 -4.77
CA ARG A 4 -20.03 -13.58 -5.36
C ARG A 4 -19.49 -12.17 -5.16
N GLN A 5 -18.45 -12.02 -4.33
CA GLN A 5 -17.70 -10.79 -4.26
C GLN A 5 -16.93 -10.61 -5.57
N ALA A 6 -17.25 -9.56 -6.31
CA ALA A 6 -16.43 -9.11 -7.42
C ALA A 6 -15.15 -8.50 -6.83
N VAL A 7 -14.07 -9.27 -6.78
CA VAL A 7 -12.72 -8.70 -6.76
C VAL A 7 -12.50 -8.02 -8.11
N SER A 8 -12.97 -6.78 -8.24
CA SER A 8 -12.60 -5.91 -9.35
C SER A 8 -11.17 -5.43 -9.12
N SER A 9 -10.21 -6.36 -9.17
CA SER A 9 -8.85 -6.01 -9.55
C SER A 9 -8.95 -5.38 -10.94
N PHE A 10 -8.11 -4.39 -11.21
CA PHE A 10 -7.98 -3.59 -12.44
C PHE A 10 -7.75 -4.40 -13.75
N LEU A 11 -8.12 -5.69 -13.80
CA LEU A 11 -7.73 -6.71 -14.77
C LEU A 11 -8.64 -6.83 -16.01
N THR A 12 -9.67 -6.00 -16.18
CA THR A 12 -10.56 -6.08 -17.36
C THR A 12 -10.14 -5.21 -18.54
N SER A 13 -8.89 -4.71 -18.55
CA SER A 13 -8.37 -3.89 -19.64
C SER A 13 -7.50 -4.71 -20.60
N SER A 14 -7.94 -4.88 -21.85
CA SER A 14 -7.21 -5.51 -22.97
C SER A 14 -5.97 -4.71 -23.44
N ARG A 15 -5.34 -3.91 -22.57
CA ARG A 15 -4.19 -3.06 -22.90
C ARG A 15 -2.91 -3.67 -22.32
N PRO A 16 -2.05 -4.30 -23.13
CA PRO A 16 -0.87 -5.04 -22.66
C PRO A 16 0.11 -4.17 -21.85
N MET A 17 0.20 -2.88 -22.16
CA MET A 17 1.01 -1.90 -21.40
C MET A 17 0.59 -1.80 -19.93
N ALA A 18 -0.71 -1.79 -19.62
CA ALA A 18 -1.19 -1.63 -18.24
C ALA A 18 -0.77 -2.79 -17.33
N LEU A 19 -0.73 -4.02 -17.86
CA LEU A 19 -0.33 -5.21 -17.11
C LEU A 19 1.17 -5.22 -16.77
N ILE A 20 2.02 -4.74 -17.69
CA ILE A 20 3.47 -4.66 -17.47
C ILE A 20 3.79 -3.69 -16.33
N TYR A 21 3.18 -2.50 -16.34
CA TYR A 21 3.41 -1.50 -15.29
C TYR A 21 2.93 -2.01 -13.91
N ILE A 22 1.80 -2.71 -13.86
CA ILE A 22 1.30 -3.31 -12.62
C ILE A 22 2.27 -4.37 -12.09
N SER A 23 2.71 -5.30 -12.94
CA SER A 23 3.68 -6.35 -12.55
C SER A 23 5.00 -5.77 -12.04
N MET A 24 5.52 -4.73 -12.72
CA MET A 24 6.74 -4.06 -12.31
C MET A 24 6.56 -3.32 -10.97
N THR A 25 5.42 -2.65 -10.78
CA THR A 25 5.09 -1.97 -9.51
C THR A 25 5.06 -2.96 -8.35
N TYR A 26 4.40 -4.10 -8.50
CA TYR A 26 4.40 -5.14 -7.48
C TYR A 26 5.81 -5.67 -7.19
N SER A 27 6.60 -5.91 -8.23
CA SER A 27 7.97 -6.42 -8.08
C SER A 27 8.84 -5.45 -7.26
N TRP A 28 8.76 -4.15 -7.53
CA TRP A 28 9.47 -3.13 -6.76
C TRP A 28 8.94 -3.00 -5.34
N MET A 29 7.63 -3.03 -5.13
CA MET A 29 7.03 -3.02 -3.79
C MET A 29 7.52 -4.19 -2.94
N TYR A 30 7.54 -5.41 -3.50
CA TYR A 30 8.05 -6.58 -2.79
C TYR A 30 9.54 -6.45 -2.48
N ALA A 31 10.36 -5.92 -3.40
CA ALA A 31 11.78 -5.70 -3.15
C ALA A 31 12.02 -4.69 -2.02
N ILE A 32 11.27 -3.59 -1.99
CA ILE A 32 11.38 -2.56 -0.96
C ILE A 32 10.91 -3.11 0.39
N ILE A 33 9.69 -3.67 0.47
CA ILE A 33 9.14 -4.24 1.71
C ILE A 33 10.09 -5.32 2.23
N GLY A 34 10.51 -6.25 1.37
CA GLY A 34 11.42 -7.33 1.74
C GLY A 34 12.76 -6.83 2.25
N THR A 35 13.29 -5.72 1.71
CA THR A 35 14.54 -5.11 2.19
C THR A 35 14.34 -4.44 3.54
N LEU A 36 13.25 -3.67 3.70
CA LEU A 36 12.96 -2.96 4.95
C LEU A 36 12.76 -3.93 6.11
N ILE A 37 11.94 -4.96 5.95
CA ILE A 37 11.64 -5.92 7.05
C ILE A 37 12.84 -6.81 7.41
N ARG A 38 13.78 -7.03 6.48
CA ARG A 38 15.00 -7.79 6.75
C ARG A 38 16.03 -6.98 7.52
N LYS A 39 16.10 -5.67 7.23
CA LYS A 39 17.12 -4.78 7.80
C LYS A 39 16.65 -4.02 9.04
N PHE A 40 15.36 -3.79 9.22
CA PHE A 40 14.87 -2.91 10.26
C PHE A 40 13.69 -3.51 11.02
N GLN A 41 13.72 -3.33 12.34
CA GLN A 41 12.53 -3.40 13.17
C GLN A 41 11.89 -2.01 13.18
N LEU A 42 10.67 -1.92 12.66
CA LEU A 42 9.92 -0.67 12.52
C LEU A 42 8.77 -0.63 13.52
N GLU A 43 8.54 0.53 14.10
CA GLU A 43 7.41 0.78 15.00
C GLU A 43 6.66 2.04 14.55
N LEU A 44 5.33 2.01 14.66
CA LEU A 44 4.52 3.21 14.41
C LEU A 44 4.86 4.28 15.44
N HIS A 45 4.97 5.52 14.97
CA HIS A 45 5.21 6.69 15.79
C HIS A 45 4.18 7.75 15.45
N GLU A 46 3.41 8.22 16.44
CA GLU A 46 2.39 9.26 16.23
C GLU A 46 1.44 9.00 15.04
N THR A 47 1.24 7.72 14.72
CA THR A 47 0.40 7.25 13.62
C THR A 47 -0.74 6.42 14.19
N ASP A 48 -1.95 6.72 13.78
CA ASP A 48 -3.16 6.02 14.21
C ASP A 48 -4.05 5.62 13.02
N GLU A 49 -5.22 5.07 13.32
CA GLU A 49 -6.12 4.54 12.31
C GLU A 49 -6.63 5.60 11.32
N LYS A 50 -6.82 6.85 11.77
CA LYS A 50 -7.28 7.94 10.87
C LYS A 50 -6.22 8.30 9.83
N ASN A 51 -4.93 8.01 10.09
CA ASN A 51 -3.86 8.25 9.12
C ASN A 51 -3.86 7.24 7.95
N VAL A 52 -4.51 6.09 8.11
CA VAL A 52 -4.61 5.03 7.08
C VAL A 52 -6.02 4.82 6.55
N HIS A 53 -7.03 5.41 7.19
CA HIS A 53 -8.42 5.28 6.77
C HIS A 53 -8.67 6.02 5.44
N ILE A 54 -8.82 5.23 4.37
CA ILE A 54 -9.12 5.72 3.04
C ILE A 54 -10.55 6.24 3.01
N VAL A 55 -10.74 7.48 2.57
CA VAL A 55 -12.07 8.07 2.41
C VAL A 55 -12.52 7.99 0.96
N ARG A 56 -13.83 7.78 0.76
CA ARG A 56 -14.43 7.60 -0.57
C ARG A 56 -14.33 8.85 -1.45
N ASP A 57 -14.12 10.00 -0.83
CA ASP A 57 -14.10 11.30 -1.49
C ASP A 57 -12.74 11.63 -2.14
N CYS A 58 -11.73 10.77 -1.96
CA CYS A 58 -10.40 10.94 -2.56
C CYS A 58 -10.18 9.96 -3.74
N PHE A 59 -10.03 10.52 -4.95
CA PHE A 59 -9.95 9.79 -6.23
C PHE A 59 -8.85 8.70 -6.31
N ASN A 60 -7.79 8.82 -5.50
CA ASN A 60 -6.62 7.95 -5.50
C ASN A 60 -6.50 7.07 -4.24
N GLY A 61 -7.59 6.91 -3.48
CA GLY A 61 -7.56 6.11 -2.25
C GLY A 61 -6.71 6.73 -1.15
N GLN A 62 -6.68 8.06 -1.06
CA GLN A 62 -6.03 8.78 0.02
C GLN A 62 -6.91 8.89 1.26
N THR A 63 -6.26 9.18 2.39
CA THR A 63 -6.94 9.58 3.61
C THR A 63 -7.40 11.03 3.53
N VAL A 64 -8.13 11.50 4.56
CA VAL A 64 -8.56 12.89 4.66
C VAL A 64 -7.36 13.84 4.48
N PRO A 65 -7.51 14.95 3.75
CA PRO A 65 -6.42 15.92 3.58
C PRO A 65 -5.75 16.29 4.91
N GLY A 66 -4.42 16.21 4.94
CA GLY A 66 -3.62 16.45 6.15
C GLY A 66 -3.41 15.24 7.05
N LEU A 67 -4.09 14.11 6.82
CA LEU A 67 -3.91 12.87 7.59
C LEU A 67 -3.04 11.83 6.88
N ASN A 68 -2.67 12.03 5.61
CA ASN A 68 -1.79 11.13 4.87
C ASN A 68 -0.32 11.28 5.28
N LEU A 69 -0.06 11.06 6.58
CA LEU A 69 1.21 11.20 7.25
C LEU A 69 1.42 9.93 8.08
N ILE A 70 2.24 9.02 7.57
CA ILE A 70 2.62 7.79 8.26
C ILE A 70 4.02 7.98 8.80
N ASN A 71 4.11 8.13 10.11
CA ASN A 71 5.35 8.31 10.84
C ASN A 71 5.78 6.97 11.45
N VAL A 72 7.04 6.61 11.20
CA VAL A 72 7.62 5.34 11.62
C VAL A 72 8.98 5.63 12.22
N LYS A 73 9.30 4.94 13.32
CA LYS A 73 10.62 4.95 13.93
C LYS A 73 11.33 3.61 13.70
N VAL A 74 12.65 3.66 13.50
CA VAL A 74 13.51 2.48 13.48
C VAL A 74 13.81 2.13 14.93
N ALA A 75 13.25 1.01 15.41
CA ALA A 75 13.53 0.50 16.75
C ALA A 75 14.88 -0.22 16.80
N LYS A 76 15.26 -0.89 15.70
CA LYS A 76 16.51 -1.64 15.59
C LYS A 76 16.94 -1.81 14.12
N GLU A 77 18.24 -1.79 13.86
CA GLU A 77 18.83 -2.24 12.58
C GLU A 77 19.46 -3.63 12.76
N PHE A 78 19.25 -4.49 11.77
CA PHE A 78 19.83 -5.81 11.65
C PHE A 78 21.00 -5.74 10.66
N ASN A 79 22.19 -6.13 11.12
CA ASN A 79 23.39 -6.27 10.30
C ASN A 79 23.40 -7.58 9.52
#